data_AF-A0AA41UWA8-F1
#
_entry.id   AF-A0AA41UWA8-F1
#
_cell.length_a   1.000
_cell.length_b   1.000
_cell.length_c   1.000
_cell.angle_alpha   90.00
_cell.angle_beta   90.00
_cell.angle_gamma   90.00
#
_symmetry.space_group_name_H-M   'P 1'
#
loop_
_entity.id
_entity.type
_entity.pdbx_description
1 polymer ?
#
loop_
_entity_poly.entity_id
_entity_poly.type
_entity_poly.pdbx_seq_one_letter_code
_entity_poly.pdbx_strand_id
1 'polypeptide(L)'
;MGFREKSLDMWRSTESLAKSFQEFYVYRGLNPGKDTIMKSNKTILEKDLELLDNEKENIASEIELMNREKDMMDNEKENIASEIELMNKEKDTMARDVELLHREKLMLACDKIQLGTDNTVGSSIEVMNREKKLMLASEKTHGETAKQTLELEIEQLKGDLNVLKHQGGDDYETFNKMMDEMSKNLEETQGELESLEDLNQTLVVMQGKSNDELQDARKELITGLRDMSSGRALIGVKRMGELESKPFHEACKRKFGNGSDEGTMMCSAWEEYLRDPDWHPYKIIKVGNSHQ
;
A
#
# COMPACT_ATOMS: atom_id res chain seq x y z
N MET A 1 114.47 -34.26 61.93
CA MET A 1 113.46 -34.99 61.13
C MET A 1 112.10 -35.13 61.83
N GLY A 2 112.00 -35.21 63.16
CA GLY A 2 110.73 -35.52 63.86
C GLY A 2 109.60 -34.48 63.92
N PHE A 3 109.78 -33.22 63.51
CA PHE A 3 108.68 -32.22 63.51
C PHE A 3 107.74 -32.36 62.30
N ARG A 4 108.25 -32.85 61.16
CA ARG A 4 107.43 -33.08 59.96
C ARG A 4 106.55 -34.32 60.09
N GLU A 5 107.03 -35.37 60.76
CA GLU A 5 106.25 -36.60 61.03
C GLU A 5 105.06 -36.32 61.94
N LYS A 6 105.24 -35.61 63.07
CA LYS A 6 104.11 -35.26 63.96
C LYS A 6 103.03 -34.42 63.28
N SER A 7 103.43 -33.51 62.39
CA SER A 7 102.46 -32.72 61.62
C SER A 7 101.72 -33.57 60.57
N LEU A 8 102.39 -34.57 59.99
CA LEU A 8 101.79 -35.54 59.08
C LEU A 8 100.80 -36.46 59.80
N ASP A 9 101.14 -36.93 61.00
CA ASP A 9 100.27 -37.80 61.81
C ASP A 9 99.03 -37.06 62.30
N MET A 10 99.18 -35.80 62.70
CA MET A 10 98.07 -34.94 63.07
C MET A 10 97.14 -34.68 61.87
N TRP A 11 97.71 -34.44 60.69
CA TRP A 11 96.93 -34.26 59.45
C TRP A 11 96.17 -35.55 59.07
N ARG A 12 96.84 -36.71 59.11
CA ARG A 12 96.21 -38.02 58.90
C ARG A 12 95.11 -38.32 59.91
N SER A 13 95.31 -37.95 61.17
CA SER A 13 94.29 -38.10 62.22
C SER A 13 93.08 -37.21 61.99
N THR A 14 93.30 -35.95 61.58
CA THR A 14 92.19 -35.04 61.24
C THR A 14 91.43 -35.51 60.01
N GLU A 15 92.11 -36.07 59.02
CA GLU A 15 91.50 -36.61 57.80
C GLU A 15 90.73 -37.91 58.07
N SER A 16 91.25 -38.76 58.96
CA SER A 16 90.55 -39.97 59.43
C SER A 16 89.30 -39.63 60.24
N LEU A 17 89.38 -38.64 61.12
CA LEU A 17 88.21 -38.13 61.85
C LEU A 17 87.17 -37.57 60.88
N ALA A 18 87.58 -36.75 59.92
CA ALA A 18 86.69 -36.21 58.88
C ALA A 18 85.99 -37.32 58.09
N LYS A 19 86.72 -38.37 57.67
CA LYS A 19 86.13 -39.55 57.02
C LYS A 19 85.13 -40.28 57.91
N SER A 20 85.44 -40.51 59.18
CA SER A 20 84.52 -41.19 60.11
C SER A 20 83.24 -40.39 60.36
N PHE A 21 83.34 -39.06 60.41
CA PHE A 21 82.18 -38.18 60.51
C PHE A 21 81.33 -38.27 59.23
N GLN A 22 81.97 -38.25 58.06
CA GLN A 22 81.28 -38.37 56.77
C GLN A 22 80.57 -39.73 56.64
N GLU A 23 81.21 -40.83 57.05
CA GLU A 23 80.61 -42.17 57.13
C GLU A 23 79.48 -42.24 58.15
N PHE A 24 79.61 -41.60 59.32
CA PHE A 24 78.57 -41.56 60.35
C PHE A 24 77.29 -40.85 59.87
N TYR A 25 77.42 -39.74 59.14
CA TYR A 25 76.28 -39.05 58.53
C TYR A 25 75.61 -39.88 57.43
N VAL A 26 76.41 -40.60 56.62
CA VAL A 26 75.90 -41.54 55.61
C VAL A 26 75.18 -42.73 56.25
N TYR A 27 75.74 -43.32 57.31
CA TYR A 27 75.19 -44.50 58.00
C TYR A 27 73.89 -44.22 58.75
N ARG A 28 73.73 -43.02 59.35
CA ARG A 28 72.46 -42.58 59.95
C ARG A 28 71.43 -42.08 58.95
N GLY A 29 71.75 -41.99 57.66
CA GLY A 29 70.87 -41.44 56.63
C GLY A 29 70.60 -39.93 56.76
N LEU A 30 71.30 -39.24 57.66
CA LEU A 30 71.14 -37.81 57.91
C LEU A 30 72.07 -37.03 56.96
N ASN A 31 71.58 -36.77 55.75
CA ASN A 31 72.29 -35.91 54.80
C ASN A 31 71.62 -34.54 54.74
N PRO A 32 72.11 -33.53 55.49
CA PRO A 32 71.46 -32.21 55.61
C PRO A 32 71.32 -31.48 54.27
N GLY A 33 72.19 -31.77 53.30
CA GLY A 33 72.06 -31.26 51.92
C GLY A 33 70.84 -31.84 51.20
N LYS A 34 70.57 -33.14 51.36
CA LYS A 34 69.37 -33.78 50.79
C LYS A 34 68.08 -33.27 51.43
N ASP A 35 68.05 -33.09 52.75
CA ASP A 35 66.86 -32.58 53.44
C ASP A 35 66.52 -31.15 53.02
N THR A 36 67.54 -30.31 52.81
CA THR A 36 67.36 -28.93 52.33
C THR A 36 66.84 -28.91 50.91
N ILE A 37 67.42 -29.73 50.01
CA ILE A 37 66.94 -29.87 48.63
C ILE A 37 65.49 -30.39 48.61
N MET A 38 65.16 -31.37 49.45
CA MET A 38 63.82 -31.95 49.51
C MET A 38 62.78 -30.95 50.00
N LYS A 39 63.12 -30.11 50.98
CA LYS A 39 62.26 -29.00 51.42
C LYS A 39 62.07 -27.97 50.31
N SER A 40 63.14 -27.57 49.61
CA SER A 40 63.04 -26.64 48.48
C SER A 40 62.16 -27.19 47.35
N ASN A 41 62.35 -28.46 46.97
CA ASN A 41 61.53 -29.11 45.94
C ASN A 41 60.06 -29.20 46.37
N LYS A 42 59.79 -29.48 47.65
CA LYS A 42 58.42 -29.44 48.19
C LYS A 42 57.80 -28.05 48.02
N THR A 43 58.50 -26.99 48.38
CA THR A 43 57.98 -25.62 48.23
C THR A 43 57.80 -25.18 46.78
N ILE A 44 58.61 -25.71 45.85
CA ILE A 44 58.43 -25.45 44.41
C ILE A 44 57.15 -26.15 43.93
N LEU A 45 56.97 -27.43 44.27
CA LEU A 45 55.77 -28.20 43.92
C LEU A 45 54.49 -27.56 44.48
N GLU A 46 54.54 -27.03 45.71
CA GLU A 46 53.39 -26.32 46.31
C GLU A 46 53.01 -25.07 45.51
N LYS A 47 54.00 -24.28 45.05
CA LYS A 47 53.76 -23.10 44.20
C LYS A 47 53.24 -23.48 42.81
N ASP A 48 53.79 -24.55 42.21
CA ASP A 48 53.34 -25.02 40.90
C ASP A 48 51.89 -25.54 40.96
N LEU A 49 51.51 -26.21 42.05
CA LEU A 49 50.12 -26.62 42.28
C LEU A 49 49.19 -25.42 42.43
N GLU A 50 49.59 -24.39 43.17
CA GLU A 50 48.81 -23.18 43.36
C GLU A 50 48.64 -22.39 42.05
N LEU A 51 49.68 -22.34 41.20
CA LEU A 51 49.60 -21.77 39.86
C LEU A 51 48.63 -22.55 38.97
N LEU A 52 48.72 -23.89 38.96
CA LEU A 52 47.83 -24.75 38.18
C LEU A 52 46.37 -24.61 38.60
N ASP A 53 46.08 -24.48 39.90
CA ASP A 53 44.71 -24.26 40.39
C ASP A 53 44.16 -22.90 39.92
N ASN A 54 44.96 -21.83 39.97
CA ASN A 54 44.56 -20.53 39.44
C ASN A 54 44.32 -20.55 37.92
N GLU A 55 45.18 -21.22 37.15
CA GLU A 55 44.98 -21.40 35.71
C GLU A 55 43.70 -22.18 35.40
N LYS A 56 43.44 -23.24 36.17
CA LYS A 56 42.21 -24.04 36.04
C LYS A 56 40.96 -23.21 36.33
N GLU A 57 40.99 -22.35 37.35
CA GLU A 57 39.86 -21.48 37.71
C GLU A 57 39.63 -20.39 36.65
N ASN A 58 40.70 -19.83 36.08
CA ASN A 58 40.60 -18.89 34.95
C ASN A 58 39.99 -19.55 33.71
N ILE A 59 40.45 -20.74 33.33
CA ILE A 59 39.91 -21.49 32.20
C ILE A 59 38.43 -21.83 32.43
N ALA A 60 38.06 -22.23 33.65
CA ALA A 60 36.66 -22.49 33.99
C ALA A 60 35.79 -21.24 33.83
N SER A 61 36.27 -20.08 34.28
CA SER A 61 35.58 -18.79 34.14
C SER A 61 35.42 -18.38 32.67
N GLU A 62 36.44 -18.61 31.84
CA GLU A 62 36.39 -18.32 30.40
C GLU A 62 35.40 -19.24 29.67
N ILE A 63 35.33 -20.52 30.04
CA ILE A 63 34.33 -21.47 29.52
C ILE A 63 32.91 -21.03 29.88
N GLU A 64 32.67 -20.58 31.11
CA GLU A 64 31.35 -20.05 31.49
C GLU A 64 30.95 -18.82 30.66
N LEU A 65 31.89 -17.92 30.42
CA LEU A 65 31.66 -16.70 29.64
C LEU A 65 31.33 -17.05 28.18
N MET A 66 32.11 -17.94 27.57
CA MET A 66 31.84 -18.45 26.21
C MET A 66 30.48 -19.15 26.10
N ASN A 67 30.07 -19.92 27.12
CA ASN A 67 28.75 -20.55 27.12
C ASN A 67 27.62 -19.50 27.19
N ARG A 68 27.76 -18.45 28.00
CA ARG A 68 26.78 -17.36 28.04
C ARG A 68 26.68 -16.63 26.71
N GLU A 69 27.80 -16.34 26.06
CA GLU A 69 27.81 -15.72 24.71
C GLU A 69 27.15 -16.62 23.67
N LYS A 70 27.41 -17.92 23.73
CA LYS A 70 26.75 -18.90 22.86
C LYS A 70 25.24 -18.91 23.06
N ASP A 71 24.75 -18.90 24.31
CA ASP A 71 23.32 -18.86 24.60
C ASP A 71 22.66 -17.58 24.07
N MET A 72 23.35 -16.43 24.15
CA MET A 72 22.85 -15.19 23.53
C MET A 72 22.76 -15.30 22.00
N MET A 73 23.79 -15.85 21.35
CA MET A 73 23.78 -16.05 19.90
C MET A 73 22.69 -17.04 19.46
N ASP A 74 22.46 -18.11 20.21
CA ASP A 74 21.40 -19.08 19.90
C ASP A 74 20.01 -18.43 20.01
N ASN A 75 19.77 -17.58 21.02
CA ASN A 75 18.53 -16.81 21.14
C ASN A 75 18.36 -15.79 19.99
N GLU A 76 19.40 -15.07 19.61
CA GLU A 76 19.36 -14.14 18.47
C GLU A 76 19.05 -14.88 17.16
N LYS A 77 19.65 -16.05 16.96
CA LYS A 77 19.39 -16.90 15.79
C LYS A 77 17.93 -17.36 15.73
N GLU A 78 17.34 -17.72 16.86
CA GLU A 78 15.91 -18.10 16.94
C GLU A 78 14.98 -16.92 16.64
N ASN A 79 15.31 -15.73 17.15
CA ASN A 79 14.57 -14.50 16.84
C ASN A 79 14.62 -14.17 15.34
N ILE A 80 15.81 -14.22 14.72
CA ILE A 80 15.99 -13.98 13.28
C ILE A 80 15.21 -15.01 12.47
N ALA A 81 15.24 -16.29 12.86
CA ALA A 81 14.48 -17.34 12.19
C ALA A 81 12.97 -17.07 12.22
N SER A 82 12.45 -16.63 13.37
CA SER A 82 11.04 -16.27 13.56
C SER A 82 10.63 -15.07 12.71
N GLU A 83 11.47 -14.05 12.62
CA GLU A 83 11.25 -12.85 11.80
C GLU A 83 11.24 -13.19 10.30
N ILE A 84 12.14 -14.07 9.85
CA ILE A 84 12.16 -14.59 8.47
C ILE A 84 10.86 -15.34 8.15
N GLU A 85 10.36 -16.17 9.06
CA GLU A 85 9.11 -16.90 8.85
C GLU A 85 7.91 -15.94 8.71
N LEU A 86 7.87 -14.89 9.52
CA LEU A 86 6.82 -13.86 9.45
C LEU A 86 6.87 -13.08 8.14
N MET A 87 8.06 -12.62 7.72
CA MET A 87 8.23 -11.94 6.44
C MET A 87 7.82 -12.82 5.24
N ASN A 88 8.10 -14.12 5.29
CA ASN A 88 7.67 -15.04 4.23
C ASN A 88 6.13 -15.16 4.18
N LYS A 89 5.45 -15.24 5.33
CA LYS A 89 3.98 -15.23 5.38
C LYS A 89 3.40 -13.94 4.79
N GLU A 90 3.98 -12.79 5.10
CA GLU A 90 3.57 -11.49 4.54
C GLU A 90 3.81 -11.41 3.02
N LYS A 91 4.94 -11.95 2.55
CA LYS A 91 5.23 -12.06 1.12
C LYS A 91 4.18 -12.90 0.40
N ASP A 92 3.76 -14.02 0.98
CA ASP A 92 2.71 -14.88 0.42
C ASP A 92 1.34 -14.20 0.42
N THR A 93 1.02 -13.37 1.41
CA THR A 93 -0.21 -12.55 1.39
C THR A 93 -0.16 -11.50 0.29
N MET A 94 0.96 -10.79 0.15
CA MET A 94 1.12 -9.77 -0.90
C MET A 94 1.06 -10.37 -2.31
N ALA A 95 1.62 -11.56 -2.50
CA ALA A 95 1.54 -12.27 -3.77
C ALA A 95 0.08 -12.57 -4.16
N ARG A 96 -0.74 -13.02 -3.20
CA ARG A 96 -2.17 -13.26 -3.40
C ARG A 96 -2.94 -11.98 -3.73
N ASP A 97 -2.64 -10.87 -3.04
CA ASP A 97 -3.30 -9.58 -3.29
C ASP A 97 -2.95 -9.04 -4.69
N VAL A 98 -1.70 -9.22 -5.14
CA VAL A 98 -1.29 -8.85 -6.51
C VAL A 98 -2.04 -9.67 -7.56
N GLU A 99 -2.24 -10.97 -7.35
CA GLU A 99 -3.04 -11.82 -8.25
C GLU A 99 -4.51 -11.37 -8.30
N LEU A 100 -5.10 -11.02 -7.15
CA LEU A 100 -6.47 -10.49 -7.08
C LEU A 100 -6.61 -9.16 -7.83
N LEU A 101 -5.71 -8.21 -7.60
CA LEU A 101 -5.70 -6.92 -8.30
C LEU A 101 -5.48 -7.10 -9.81
N HIS A 102 -4.65 -8.06 -10.22
CA HIS A 102 -4.47 -8.38 -11.63
C HIS A 102 -5.78 -8.91 -12.25
N ARG A 103 -6.50 -9.77 -11.53
CA ARG A 103 -7.78 -10.32 -11.96
C ARG A 103 -8.85 -9.23 -12.06
N GLU A 104 -8.95 -8.36 -11.07
CA GLU A 104 -9.88 -7.22 -11.08
C GLU A 104 -9.58 -6.28 -12.25
N LYS A 105 -8.30 -5.98 -12.49
CA LYS A 105 -7.87 -5.18 -13.65
C LYS A 105 -8.29 -5.81 -14.99
N LEU A 106 -8.21 -7.14 -15.12
CA LEU A 106 -8.66 -7.85 -16.33
C LEU A 106 -10.18 -7.79 -16.50
N MET A 107 -10.93 -7.90 -15.40
CA MET A 107 -12.40 -7.76 -15.41
C MET A 107 -12.81 -6.35 -15.86
N LEU A 108 -12.22 -5.30 -15.26
CA LEU A 108 -12.49 -3.92 -15.65
C LEU A 108 -12.09 -3.62 -17.10
N ALA A 109 -11.04 -4.26 -17.61
CA ALA A 109 -10.66 -4.15 -19.01
C ALA A 109 -11.70 -4.79 -19.94
N CYS A 110 -12.29 -5.93 -19.56
CA CYS A 110 -13.39 -6.56 -20.28
C CYS A 110 -14.65 -5.70 -20.26
N ASP A 111 -15.03 -5.16 -19.10
CA ASP A 111 -16.20 -4.27 -18.97
C ASP A 111 -16.02 -3.01 -19.85
N LYS A 112 -14.81 -2.44 -19.86
CA LYS A 112 -14.48 -1.30 -20.73
C LYS A 112 -14.58 -1.65 -22.22
N ILE A 113 -14.20 -2.86 -22.61
CA ILE A 113 -14.34 -3.33 -24.01
C ILE A 113 -15.81 -3.56 -24.34
N GLN A 114 -16.61 -4.14 -23.44
CA GLN A 114 -18.07 -4.29 -23.62
C GLN A 114 -18.77 -2.94 -23.79
N LEU A 115 -18.45 -1.96 -22.94
CA LEU A 115 -18.94 -0.58 -23.07
C LEU A 115 -18.40 0.15 -24.31
N GLY A 116 -17.22 -0.23 -24.80
CA GLY A 116 -16.65 0.30 -26.04
C GLY A 116 -17.20 -0.37 -27.31
N THR A 117 -17.67 -1.61 -27.23
CA THR A 117 -18.43 -2.28 -28.31
C THR A 117 -19.86 -1.76 -28.42
N ASP A 118 -20.34 -1.03 -27.40
CA ASP A 118 -21.54 -0.22 -27.47
C ASP A 118 -21.32 1.11 -28.23
N ASN A 119 -20.75 1.02 -29.45
CA ASN A 119 -21.01 1.99 -30.52
C ASN A 119 -22.51 2.02 -30.92
N THR A 120 -23.30 1.09 -30.37
CA THR A 120 -24.76 1.12 -30.35
C THR A 120 -25.27 2.34 -29.59
N VAL A 121 -24.70 2.79 -28.47
CA VAL A 121 -25.28 3.92 -27.71
C VAL A 121 -25.00 5.25 -28.39
N GLY A 122 -23.78 5.48 -28.90
CA GLY A 122 -23.45 6.70 -29.66
C GLY A 122 -24.24 6.83 -30.97
N SER A 123 -24.26 5.76 -31.78
CA SER A 123 -25.06 5.74 -33.00
C SER A 123 -26.56 5.74 -32.70
N SER A 124 -27.03 5.10 -31.62
CA SER A 124 -28.44 5.16 -31.22
C SER A 124 -28.82 6.54 -30.70
N ILE A 125 -27.95 7.28 -30.01
CA ILE A 125 -28.23 8.66 -29.61
C ILE A 125 -28.30 9.56 -30.84
N GLU A 126 -27.40 9.40 -31.82
CA GLU A 126 -27.45 10.18 -33.07
C GLU A 126 -28.66 9.80 -33.94
N VAL A 127 -28.97 8.51 -34.07
CA VAL A 127 -30.14 8.00 -34.80
C VAL A 127 -31.42 8.43 -34.09
N MET A 128 -31.53 8.28 -32.77
CA MET A 128 -32.70 8.69 -31.99
C MET A 128 -32.88 10.21 -32.02
N ASN A 129 -31.80 11.01 -32.01
CA ASN A 129 -31.91 12.46 -32.19
C ASN A 129 -32.31 12.84 -33.62
N ARG A 130 -31.84 12.11 -34.64
CA ARG A 130 -32.23 12.31 -36.05
C ARG A 130 -33.68 11.89 -36.29
N GLU A 131 -34.09 10.76 -35.74
CA GLU A 131 -35.47 10.25 -35.76
C GLU A 131 -36.39 11.17 -34.98
N LYS A 132 -36.02 11.63 -33.79
CA LYS A 132 -36.79 12.62 -33.01
C LYS A 132 -36.95 13.93 -33.78
N LYS A 133 -35.90 14.39 -34.47
CA LYS A 133 -35.97 15.60 -35.32
C LYS A 133 -36.86 15.39 -36.55
N LEU A 134 -36.82 14.21 -37.16
CA LEU A 134 -37.70 13.86 -38.28
C LEU A 134 -39.15 13.64 -37.82
N MET A 135 -39.36 13.06 -36.64
CA MET A 135 -40.66 12.83 -36.01
C MET A 135 -41.30 14.18 -35.68
N LEU A 136 -40.58 15.08 -35.02
CA LEU A 136 -41.02 16.46 -34.77
C LEU A 136 -41.33 17.25 -36.06
N ALA A 137 -40.52 17.06 -37.10
CA ALA A 137 -40.79 17.70 -38.40
C ALA A 137 -42.03 17.09 -39.07
N SER A 138 -42.17 15.76 -39.03
CA SER A 138 -43.30 15.02 -39.59
C SER A 138 -44.59 15.28 -38.81
N GLU A 139 -44.51 15.47 -37.49
CA GLU A 139 -45.61 15.78 -36.58
C GLU A 139 -46.03 17.23 -36.72
N LYS A 140 -45.08 18.15 -36.97
CA LYS A 140 -45.40 19.51 -37.37
C LYS A 140 -46.10 19.56 -38.73
N THR A 141 -45.59 18.83 -39.73
CA THR A 141 -46.27 18.76 -41.05
C THR A 141 -47.59 18.01 -40.96
N HIS A 142 -47.68 16.96 -40.16
CA HIS A 142 -48.90 16.18 -39.94
C HIS A 142 -49.92 17.03 -39.18
N GLY A 143 -49.47 17.81 -38.19
CA GLY A 143 -50.28 18.80 -37.47
C GLY A 143 -50.72 19.96 -38.37
N GLU A 144 -49.89 20.42 -39.29
CA GLU A 144 -50.27 21.42 -40.30
C GLU A 144 -51.26 20.84 -41.32
N THR A 145 -51.06 19.60 -41.78
CA THR A 145 -52.02 18.92 -42.67
C THR A 145 -53.30 18.55 -41.94
N ALA A 146 -53.24 18.08 -40.69
CA ALA A 146 -54.39 17.76 -39.86
C ALA A 146 -55.13 19.03 -39.49
N LYS A 147 -54.44 20.15 -39.25
CA LYS A 147 -55.07 21.46 -39.08
C LYS A 147 -55.77 21.91 -40.36
N GLN A 148 -55.16 21.75 -41.53
CA GLN A 148 -55.82 22.06 -42.81
C GLN A 148 -57.02 21.15 -43.08
N THR A 149 -56.91 19.85 -42.78
CA THR A 149 -58.01 18.88 -42.86
C THR A 149 -59.12 19.22 -41.88
N LEU A 150 -58.79 19.55 -40.63
CA LEU A 150 -59.75 19.99 -39.61
C LEU A 150 -60.36 21.35 -39.96
N GLU A 151 -59.63 22.28 -40.59
CA GLU A 151 -60.19 23.54 -41.08
C GLU A 151 -61.18 23.30 -42.23
N LEU A 152 -60.85 22.39 -43.16
CA LEU A 152 -61.76 21.94 -44.22
C LEU A 152 -62.96 21.18 -43.66
N GLU A 153 -62.76 20.35 -42.63
CA GLU A 153 -63.79 19.57 -41.97
C GLU A 153 -64.66 20.45 -41.06
N ILE A 154 -64.12 21.50 -40.44
CA ILE A 154 -64.90 22.53 -39.74
C ILE A 154 -65.75 23.32 -40.74
N GLU A 155 -65.23 23.65 -41.92
CA GLU A 155 -66.03 24.33 -42.95
C GLU A 155 -67.05 23.40 -43.61
N GLN A 156 -66.71 22.13 -43.82
CA GLN A 156 -67.67 21.09 -44.23
C GLN A 156 -68.73 20.89 -43.16
N LEU A 157 -68.36 20.69 -41.89
CA LEU A 157 -69.29 20.55 -40.77
C LEU A 157 -70.12 21.81 -40.56
N LYS A 158 -69.60 23.02 -40.80
CA LYS A 158 -70.43 24.24 -40.81
C LYS A 158 -71.43 24.22 -41.96
N GLY A 159 -71.02 23.79 -43.14
CA GLY A 159 -71.89 23.59 -44.30
C GLY A 159 -72.96 22.54 -44.03
N ASP A 160 -72.56 21.38 -43.52
CA ASP A 160 -73.39 20.25 -43.15
C ASP A 160 -74.30 20.61 -42.00
N LEU A 161 -73.87 21.34 -40.98
CA LEU A 161 -74.73 21.84 -39.89
C LEU A 161 -75.73 22.88 -40.42
N ASN A 162 -75.38 23.65 -41.46
CA ASN A 162 -76.33 24.50 -42.17
C ASN A 162 -77.36 23.68 -42.97
N VAL A 163 -76.95 22.54 -43.53
CA VAL A 163 -77.81 21.56 -44.23
C VAL A 163 -78.66 20.73 -43.24
N LEU A 164 -78.11 20.35 -42.08
CA LEU A 164 -78.74 19.57 -41.01
C LEU A 164 -79.72 20.43 -40.20
N LYS A 165 -79.46 21.74 -40.09
CA LYS A 165 -80.44 22.74 -39.66
C LYS A 165 -81.65 22.79 -40.62
N HIS A 166 -81.56 22.17 -41.80
CA HIS A 166 -82.66 22.02 -42.75
C HIS A 166 -83.12 20.57 -42.96
N GLN A 167 -82.36 19.56 -42.52
CA GLN A 167 -82.67 18.15 -42.73
C GLN A 167 -82.19 17.34 -41.51
N GLY A 168 -83.08 17.12 -40.54
CA GLY A 168 -82.82 16.24 -39.42
C GLY A 168 -82.82 14.75 -39.83
N GLY A 169 -82.11 13.93 -39.03
CA GLY A 169 -82.16 12.46 -39.03
C GLY A 169 -80.79 11.87 -38.66
N ASP A 170 -80.53 11.64 -37.37
CA ASP A 170 -80.64 10.33 -36.68
C ASP A 170 -79.58 9.29 -37.11
N ASP A 171 -78.34 9.48 -36.63
CA ASP A 171 -77.48 8.35 -36.19
C ASP A 171 -76.54 8.80 -35.04
N TYR A 172 -77.12 9.32 -33.97
CA TYR A 172 -76.41 9.82 -32.79
C TYR A 172 -75.67 8.73 -32.00
N GLU A 173 -76.02 7.45 -32.22
CA GLU A 173 -75.55 6.36 -31.38
C GLU A 173 -74.15 5.87 -31.71
N THR A 174 -73.77 5.85 -33.00
CA THR A 174 -72.42 5.49 -33.45
C THR A 174 -71.39 6.56 -33.06
N PHE A 175 -71.79 7.83 -33.17
CA PHE A 175 -70.98 8.97 -32.73
C PHE A 175 -70.73 8.98 -31.21
N ASN A 176 -71.77 8.74 -30.41
CA ASN A 176 -71.62 8.64 -28.95
C ASN A 176 -70.71 7.48 -28.55
N LYS A 177 -70.82 6.31 -29.19
CA LYS A 177 -69.91 5.17 -28.91
C LYS A 177 -68.44 5.49 -29.20
N MET A 178 -68.16 6.19 -30.30
CA MET A 178 -66.79 6.59 -30.64
C MET A 178 -66.25 7.66 -29.68
N MET A 179 -67.10 8.59 -29.24
CA MET A 179 -66.73 9.58 -28.23
C MET A 179 -66.45 8.93 -26.87
N ASP A 180 -67.25 7.95 -26.47
CA ASP A 180 -67.06 7.18 -25.24
C ASP A 180 -65.75 6.37 -25.30
N GLU A 181 -65.45 5.73 -26.44
CA GLU A 181 -64.22 4.97 -26.65
C GLU A 181 -62.96 5.86 -26.63
N MET A 182 -63.00 7.03 -27.29
CA MET A 182 -61.90 8.00 -27.21
C MET A 182 -61.72 8.55 -25.80
N SER A 183 -62.81 8.83 -25.08
CA SER A 183 -62.75 9.32 -23.70
C SER A 183 -62.13 8.29 -22.77
N LYS A 184 -62.50 7.01 -22.94
CA LYS A 184 -61.93 5.91 -22.17
C LYS A 184 -60.43 5.72 -22.44
N ASN A 185 -60.00 5.74 -23.70
CA ASN A 185 -58.58 5.64 -24.06
C ASN A 185 -57.78 6.84 -23.53
N LEU A 186 -58.38 8.03 -23.51
CA LEU A 186 -57.76 9.23 -22.93
C LEU A 186 -57.58 9.07 -21.41
N GLU A 187 -58.58 8.55 -20.72
CA GLU A 187 -58.50 8.27 -19.27
C GLU A 187 -57.44 7.20 -18.95
N GLU A 188 -57.38 6.11 -19.73
CA GLU A 188 -56.37 5.07 -19.58
C GLU A 188 -54.95 5.61 -19.82
N THR A 189 -54.73 6.36 -20.91
CA THR A 189 -53.42 6.95 -21.22
C THR A 189 -53.00 8.03 -20.22
N GLN A 190 -53.95 8.78 -19.67
CA GLN A 190 -53.67 9.76 -18.61
C GLN A 190 -53.22 9.06 -17.31
N GLY A 191 -53.85 7.94 -16.95
CA GLY A 191 -53.44 7.13 -15.80
C GLY A 191 -52.07 6.47 -15.98
N GLU A 192 -51.76 5.96 -17.19
CA GLU A 192 -50.43 5.44 -17.51
C GLU A 192 -49.35 6.52 -17.37
N LEU A 193 -49.64 7.74 -17.84
CA LEU A 193 -48.72 8.87 -17.74
C LEU A 193 -48.46 9.28 -16.29
N GLU A 194 -49.50 9.34 -15.45
CA GLU A 194 -49.37 9.61 -14.02
C GLU A 194 -48.50 8.54 -13.32
N SER A 195 -48.73 7.27 -13.62
CA SER A 195 -47.94 6.16 -13.05
C SER A 195 -46.45 6.20 -13.45
N LEU A 196 -46.16 6.64 -14.68
CA LEU A 196 -44.78 6.82 -15.17
C LEU A 196 -44.11 8.02 -14.51
N GLU A 197 -44.85 9.10 -14.28
CA GLU A 197 -44.35 10.29 -13.59
C GLU A 197 -43.99 9.96 -12.12
N ASP A 198 -44.83 9.20 -11.42
CA ASP A 198 -44.56 8.70 -10.07
C ASP A 198 -43.32 7.81 -10.00
N LEU A 199 -43.18 6.88 -10.96
CA LEU A 199 -42.02 6.01 -11.05
C LEU A 199 -40.75 6.84 -11.30
N ASN A 200 -40.81 7.79 -12.22
CA ASN A 200 -39.69 8.66 -12.53
C ASN A 200 -39.27 9.50 -11.32
N GLN A 201 -40.23 10.10 -10.61
CA GLN A 201 -39.97 10.86 -9.39
C GLN A 201 -39.31 9.98 -8.32
N THR A 202 -39.76 8.72 -8.18
CA THR A 202 -39.15 7.74 -7.27
C THR A 202 -37.71 7.43 -7.65
N LEU A 203 -37.43 7.19 -8.92
CA LEU A 203 -36.08 6.89 -9.42
C LEU A 203 -35.13 8.06 -9.21
N VAL A 204 -35.57 9.30 -9.47
CA VAL A 204 -34.75 10.51 -9.22
C VAL A 204 -34.36 10.61 -7.73
N VAL A 205 -35.32 10.36 -6.82
CA VAL A 205 -35.05 10.38 -5.37
C VAL A 205 -34.08 9.25 -4.98
N MET A 206 -34.24 8.04 -5.51
CA MET A 206 -33.34 6.92 -5.23
C MET A 206 -31.93 7.16 -5.77
N GLN A 207 -31.81 7.70 -6.98
CA GLN A 207 -30.54 8.05 -7.58
C GLN A 207 -29.81 9.12 -6.78
N GLY A 208 -30.53 10.14 -6.30
CA GLY A 208 -29.97 11.17 -5.42
C GLY A 208 -29.37 10.56 -4.16
N LYS A 209 -30.15 9.74 -3.45
CA LYS A 209 -29.69 9.05 -2.22
C LYS A 209 -28.48 8.15 -2.46
N SER A 210 -28.53 7.33 -3.50
CA SER A 210 -27.42 6.43 -3.86
C SER A 210 -26.15 7.20 -4.21
N ASN A 211 -26.28 8.32 -4.92
CA ASN A 211 -25.14 9.19 -5.20
C ASN A 211 -24.59 9.86 -3.93
N ASP A 212 -25.44 10.33 -3.03
CA ASP A 212 -25.00 10.93 -1.76
C ASP A 212 -24.23 9.93 -0.90
N GLU A 213 -24.73 8.69 -0.77
CA GLU A 213 -24.04 7.60 -0.07
C GLU A 213 -22.66 7.31 -0.70
N LEU A 214 -22.58 7.26 -2.04
CA LEU A 214 -21.33 7.05 -2.76
C LEU A 214 -20.34 8.20 -2.51
N GLN A 215 -20.81 9.45 -2.54
CA GLN A 215 -19.96 10.62 -2.27
C GLN A 215 -19.44 10.60 -0.83
N ASP A 216 -20.26 10.22 0.14
CA ASP A 216 -19.86 10.16 1.54
C ASP A 216 -18.87 9.03 1.79
N ALA A 217 -19.10 7.83 1.24
CA ALA A 217 -18.12 6.74 1.28
C ALA A 217 -16.77 7.15 0.67
N ARG A 218 -16.79 7.87 -0.45
CA ARG A 218 -15.57 8.40 -1.09
C ARG A 218 -14.85 9.42 -0.19
N LYS A 219 -15.57 10.37 0.42
CA LYS A 219 -14.99 11.37 1.33
C LYS A 219 -14.35 10.71 2.54
N GLU A 220 -15.01 9.70 3.10
CA GLU A 220 -14.52 8.95 4.26
C GLU A 220 -13.24 8.19 3.92
N LEU A 221 -13.22 7.49 2.78
CA LEU A 221 -12.01 6.81 2.30
C LEU A 221 -10.84 7.77 2.11
N ILE A 222 -11.06 8.92 1.47
CA ILE A 222 -10.02 9.94 1.28
C ILE A 222 -9.50 10.46 2.62
N THR A 223 -10.39 10.66 3.60
CA THR A 223 -10.03 11.13 4.94
C THR A 223 -9.25 10.07 5.70
N GLY A 224 -9.74 8.83 5.76
CA GLY A 224 -9.02 7.74 6.42
C GLY A 224 -7.63 7.49 5.84
N LEU A 225 -7.50 7.50 4.50
CA LEU A 225 -6.19 7.38 3.83
C LEU A 225 -5.26 8.56 4.13
N ARG A 226 -5.79 9.79 4.23
CA ARG A 226 -5.00 10.97 4.61
C ARG A 226 -4.45 10.84 6.02
N ASP A 227 -5.28 10.42 6.97
CA ASP A 227 -4.91 10.35 8.37
C ASP A 227 -3.84 9.27 8.61
N MET A 228 -3.93 8.15 7.90
CA MET A 228 -2.89 7.10 7.88
C MET A 228 -1.55 7.57 7.30
N SER A 229 -1.55 8.57 6.41
CA SER A 229 -0.33 9.10 5.78
C SER A 229 0.52 9.98 6.71
N SER A 230 0.08 10.20 7.96
CA SER A 230 0.74 11.10 8.91
C SER A 230 1.76 10.41 9.84
N GLY A 231 2.02 9.10 9.68
CA GLY A 231 2.91 8.32 10.55
C GLY A 231 4.15 7.75 9.85
N ARG A 232 5.10 7.20 10.62
CA ARG A 232 6.21 6.35 10.12
C ARG A 232 5.69 4.98 9.67
N ALA A 233 4.78 4.96 8.70
CA ALA A 233 4.29 3.73 8.11
C ALA A 233 5.32 3.17 7.11
N LEU A 234 5.42 1.84 7.04
CA LEU A 234 6.27 1.13 6.08
C LEU A 234 5.82 1.36 4.63
N ILE A 235 4.54 1.68 4.43
CA ILE A 235 3.91 2.00 3.14
C ILE A 235 3.43 3.45 3.19
N GLY A 236 3.85 4.27 2.22
CA GLY A 236 3.41 5.66 2.09
C GLY A 236 2.21 5.80 1.16
N VAL A 237 1.23 6.61 1.55
CA VAL A 237 0.08 6.96 0.68
C VAL A 237 0.43 8.23 -0.11
N LYS A 238 0.49 8.13 -1.44
CA LYS A 238 0.75 9.26 -2.35
C LYS A 238 -0.53 9.67 -3.09
N ARG A 239 -0.91 10.95 -3.03
CA ARG A 239 -2.08 11.44 -3.76
C ARG A 239 -1.74 11.81 -5.20
N MET A 240 -2.68 11.54 -6.11
CA MET A 240 -2.57 11.98 -7.50
C MET A 240 -2.59 13.51 -7.55
N GLY A 241 -1.60 14.11 -8.23
CA GLY A 241 -1.47 15.56 -8.36
C GLY A 241 -0.82 16.27 -7.16
N GLU A 242 -0.51 15.56 -6.06
CA GLU A 242 0.22 16.12 -4.92
C GLU A 242 1.71 16.26 -5.27
N LEU A 243 2.23 17.47 -5.14
CA LEU A 243 3.62 17.78 -5.45
C LEU A 243 4.53 17.46 -4.27
N GLU A 244 5.68 16.86 -4.57
CA GLU A 244 6.72 16.70 -3.57
C GLU A 244 7.51 18.01 -3.47
N SER A 245 7.64 18.56 -2.26
CA SER A 245 8.24 19.88 -2.06
C SER A 245 9.77 19.88 -2.09
N LYS A 246 10.42 18.73 -1.81
CA LYS A 246 11.89 18.62 -1.72
C LYS A 246 12.63 19.01 -3.00
N PRO A 247 12.23 18.56 -4.20
CA PRO A 247 12.93 18.92 -5.44
C PRO A 247 12.91 20.42 -5.73
N PHE A 248 11.82 21.12 -5.41
CA PHE A 248 11.72 22.57 -5.59
C PHE A 248 12.63 23.32 -4.62
N HIS A 249 12.68 22.89 -3.35
CA HIS A 249 13.60 23.44 -2.37
C HIS A 249 15.06 23.23 -2.77
N GLU A 250 15.42 22.05 -3.25
CA GLU A 250 16.78 21.74 -3.68
C GLU A 250 17.19 22.53 -4.95
N ALA A 251 16.26 22.72 -5.88
CA ALA A 251 16.46 23.57 -7.05
C ALA A 251 16.60 25.05 -6.69
N CYS A 252 15.73 25.57 -5.82
CA CYS A 252 15.80 26.97 -5.36
C CYS A 252 17.05 27.23 -4.52
N LYS A 253 17.43 26.30 -3.64
CA LYS A 253 18.67 26.41 -2.85
C LYS A 253 19.92 26.53 -3.72
N ARG A 254 19.99 25.80 -4.84
CA ARG A 254 21.11 25.92 -5.80
C ARG A 254 21.14 27.27 -6.52
N LYS A 255 19.99 27.89 -6.74
CA LYS A 255 19.86 29.11 -7.55
C LYS A 255 19.89 30.40 -6.72
N PHE A 256 19.34 30.36 -5.51
CA PHE A 256 19.11 31.53 -4.66
C PHE A 256 19.83 31.47 -3.30
N GLY A 257 20.46 30.34 -2.95
CA GLY A 257 21.19 30.15 -1.69
C GLY A 257 20.34 29.57 -0.56
N ASN A 258 20.94 29.45 0.64
CA ASN A 258 20.24 28.95 1.83
C ASN A 258 19.29 30.01 2.41
N GLY A 259 18.12 29.58 2.91
CA GLY A 259 17.16 30.47 3.59
C GLY A 259 16.19 31.22 2.66
N SER A 260 16.11 30.80 1.40
CA SER A 260 15.19 31.33 0.39
C SER A 260 13.86 30.56 0.43
N ASP A 261 12.74 31.28 0.55
CA ASP A 261 11.37 30.73 0.58
C ASP A 261 10.81 30.44 -0.82
N GLU A 262 11.57 30.79 -1.87
CA GLU A 262 11.22 30.59 -3.27
C GLU A 262 10.92 29.13 -3.60
N GLY A 263 11.51 28.17 -2.88
CA GLY A 263 11.17 26.75 -3.03
C GLY A 263 9.70 26.47 -2.70
N THR A 264 9.23 26.97 -1.57
CA THR A 264 7.83 26.88 -1.13
C THR A 264 6.91 27.64 -2.07
N MET A 265 7.26 28.87 -2.45
CA MET A 265 6.44 29.68 -3.36
C MET A 265 6.26 29.00 -4.72
N MET A 266 7.32 28.39 -5.26
CA MET A 266 7.26 27.66 -6.52
C MET A 266 6.43 26.38 -6.42
N CYS A 267 6.52 25.63 -5.31
CA CYS A 267 5.63 24.49 -5.08
C CYS A 267 4.16 24.92 -5.12
N SER A 268 3.79 25.93 -4.33
CA SER A 268 2.39 26.38 -4.23
C SER A 268 1.84 26.89 -5.56
N ALA A 269 2.65 27.64 -6.32
CA ALA A 269 2.25 28.11 -7.65
C ALA A 269 1.93 26.94 -8.60
N TRP A 270 2.75 25.87 -8.57
CA TRP A 270 2.50 24.68 -9.38
C TRP A 270 1.31 23.85 -8.89
N GLU A 271 1.06 23.81 -7.57
CA GLU A 271 -0.16 23.19 -7.03
C GLU A 271 -1.42 23.91 -7.50
N GLU A 272 -1.38 25.24 -7.57
CA GLU A 272 -2.49 26.04 -8.07
C GLU A 272 -2.74 25.81 -9.56
N TYR A 273 -1.67 25.77 -10.36
CA TYR A 273 -1.78 25.43 -11.78
C TYR A 273 -2.32 24.03 -12.02
N LEU A 274 -1.91 23.03 -11.24
CA LEU A 274 -2.42 21.65 -11.36
C LEU A 274 -3.88 21.49 -10.92
N ARG A 275 -4.41 22.43 -10.13
CA ARG A 275 -5.84 22.46 -9.75
C ARG A 275 -6.74 23.00 -10.86
N ASP A 276 -6.19 23.77 -11.79
CA ASP A 276 -6.93 24.34 -12.90
C ASP A 276 -7.11 23.29 -14.03
N PRO A 277 -8.34 22.81 -14.30
CA PRO A 277 -8.59 21.83 -15.36
C PRO A 277 -8.26 22.37 -16.76
N ASP A 278 -8.28 23.69 -16.95
CA ASP A 278 -7.99 24.36 -18.21
C ASP A 278 -6.50 24.67 -18.37
N TRP A 279 -5.66 24.29 -17.40
CA TRP A 279 -4.22 24.48 -17.50
C TRP A 279 -3.55 23.39 -18.34
N HIS A 280 -3.00 23.81 -19.48
CA HIS A 280 -2.34 22.93 -20.45
C HIS A 280 -0.85 23.31 -20.58
N PRO A 281 0.06 22.75 -19.76
CA PRO A 281 1.47 23.13 -19.73
C PRO A 281 2.29 22.67 -20.95
N TYR A 282 1.64 22.03 -21.92
CA TYR A 282 2.28 21.52 -23.13
C TYR A 282 1.79 22.26 -24.36
N LYS A 283 2.73 22.61 -25.23
CA LYS A 283 2.42 23.20 -26.53
C LYS A 283 2.25 22.08 -27.56
N ILE A 284 1.05 21.93 -28.11
CA ILE A 284 0.80 20.96 -29.19
C ILE A 284 1.42 21.50 -30.48
N ILE A 285 2.53 20.89 -30.91
CA ILE A 285 3.15 21.18 -32.21
C ILE A 285 2.53 20.23 -33.23
N LYS A 286 1.73 20.76 -34.16
CA LYS A 286 1.29 20.00 -35.35
C LYS A 286 2.47 19.89 -36.30
N VAL A 287 3.18 18.77 -36.29
CA VAL A 287 4.15 18.45 -37.34
C VAL A 287 3.34 18.15 -38.60
N GLY A 288 3.34 19.07 -39.55
CA GLY A 288 2.77 18.83 -40.86
C GLY A 288 3.56 17.71 -41.55
N ASN A 289 2.88 16.63 -41.94
CA ASN A 289 3.44 15.68 -42.89
C ASN A 289 3.56 16.39 -44.25
N SER A 290 4.65 17.13 -44.42
CA SER A 290 5.12 17.60 -45.72
C SER A 290 5.90 16.47 -46.38
N HIS A 291 5.21 15.38 -46.72
CA HIS A 291 5.72 14.43 -47.71
C HIS A 291 5.21 14.90 -49.08
N GLN A 292 6.04 15.69 -49.75
CA GLN A 292 6.07 15.82 -51.21
C GLN A 292 6.84 14.64 -51.80
#